data_AF-Q74LV3-F1
#
_entry.id   AF-Q74LV3-F1
#
_cell.length_a   1.000
_cell.length_b   1.000
_cell.length_c   1.000
_cell.angle_alpha   90.00
_cell.angle_beta   90.00
_cell.angle_gamma   90.00
#
_symmetry.space_group_name_H-M   'P 1'
#
loop_
_entity.id
_entity.type
_entity.pdbx_description
1 polymer ?
#
loop_
_entity_poly.entity_id
_entity_poly.type
_entity_poly.pdbx_seq_one_letter_code
_entity_poly.pdbx_strand_id
1 'polypeptide(L)'
;MNNISIKGLELKAIFALILPSLFLGVADNFSDNVFWGVAMLLVLGAFVGLILPNIVSTWLILILTALGISGLTLGYVRLDIYAKAILLLSFPIEAYLASQLRECIFKWSIYKKNEASVYRYITHYDQNVKLQTTYNAQKLYQKIKQNFKRKKLFTFVGMTLPSLNGSMNNSLLSLI
;
A
#
# COMPACT_ATOMS: atom_id res chain seq x y z
N MET A 1 19.19 -6.97 -0.71
CA MET A 1 18.15 -6.14 -0.06
C MET A 1 17.89 -4.92 -0.93
N ASN A 2 16.63 -4.70 -1.35
CA ASN A 2 16.27 -3.65 -2.30
C ASN A 2 16.15 -2.28 -1.58
N ASN A 3 17.23 -1.51 -1.59
CA ASN A 3 17.33 -0.15 -1.01
C ASN A 3 16.22 0.80 -1.54
N ILE A 4 15.71 0.53 -2.74
CA ILE A 4 14.68 1.34 -3.42
C ILE A 4 13.32 1.26 -2.70
N SER A 5 12.97 0.11 -2.09
CA SER A 5 11.68 -0.06 -1.41
C SER A 5 11.64 0.61 -0.03
N ILE A 6 12.78 0.74 0.65
CA ILE A 6 12.88 1.36 1.97
C ILE A 6 12.82 2.89 1.82
N LYS A 7 13.59 3.45 0.87
CA LYS A 7 13.57 4.88 0.56
C LYS A 7 12.18 5.39 0.15
N GLY A 8 11.43 4.60 -0.61
CA GLY A 8 10.06 4.96 -1.02
C GLY A 8 9.05 4.96 0.13
N LEU A 9 9.25 4.12 1.15
CA LEU A 9 8.42 4.09 2.35
C LEU A 9 8.71 5.30 3.25
N GLU A 10 10.01 5.60 3.48
CA GLU A 10 10.42 6.76 4.28
C GLU A 10 9.90 8.07 3.68
N LEU A 11 9.98 8.22 2.35
CA LEU A 11 9.45 9.40 1.66
C LEU A 11 7.94 9.57 1.89
N LYS A 12 7.15 8.49 1.77
CA LYS A 12 5.70 8.53 2.00
C LYS A 12 5.37 8.87 3.46
N ALA A 13 6.14 8.35 4.41
CA ALA A 13 5.92 8.57 5.84
C ALA A 13 6.23 10.01 6.24
N ILE A 14 7.33 10.56 5.72
CA ILE A 14 7.68 11.96 5.88
C ILE A 14 6.59 12.85 5.28
N PHE A 15 6.12 12.51 4.07
CA PHE A 15 5.08 13.30 3.40
C PHE A 15 3.77 13.30 4.19
N ALA A 16 3.34 12.17 4.72
CA ALA A 16 2.13 12.09 5.53
C ALA A 16 2.23 12.81 6.90
N LEU A 17 3.43 13.10 7.39
CA LEU A 17 3.62 13.91 8.61
C LEU A 17 3.67 15.41 8.32
N ILE A 18 4.32 15.79 7.20
CA ILE A 18 4.48 17.19 6.82
C ILE A 18 3.18 17.74 6.23
N LEU A 19 2.45 16.94 5.46
CA LEU A 19 1.28 17.39 4.73
C LEU A 19 0.16 17.92 5.65
N PRO A 20 -0.23 17.26 6.76
CA PRO A 20 -1.20 17.82 7.71
C PRO A 20 -0.78 19.19 8.24
N SER A 21 0.50 19.36 8.57
CA SER A 21 1.05 20.63 9.06
C SER A 21 0.95 21.73 8.00
N LEU A 22 1.17 21.40 6.73
CA LEU A 22 0.99 22.32 5.60
C LEU A 22 -0.48 22.76 5.48
N PHE A 23 -1.42 21.82 5.53
CA PHE A 23 -2.85 22.13 5.45
C PHE A 23 -3.30 23.03 6.61
N LEU A 24 -2.85 22.77 7.82
CA LEU A 24 -3.15 23.60 8.99
C LEU A 24 -2.54 25.00 8.86
N GLY A 25 -1.30 25.12 8.40
CA GLY A 25 -0.65 26.41 8.18
C GLY A 25 -1.34 27.26 7.11
N VAL A 26 -1.89 26.63 6.06
CA VAL A 26 -2.71 27.35 5.08
C VAL A 26 -4.07 27.71 5.67
N ALA A 27 -4.69 26.80 6.44
CA ALA A 27 -6.00 27.02 7.07
C ALA A 27 -6.00 28.15 8.11
N ASP A 28 -4.86 28.41 8.76
CA ASP A 28 -4.65 29.49 9.74
C ASP A 28 -4.85 30.90 9.16
N ASN A 29 -4.76 31.05 7.83
CA ASN A 29 -5.02 32.32 7.15
C ASN A 29 -6.52 32.61 6.96
N PHE A 30 -7.40 31.69 7.33
CA PHE A 30 -8.85 31.82 7.22
C PHE A 30 -9.50 31.96 8.61
N SER A 31 -10.80 31.70 8.72
CA SER A 31 -11.49 31.77 10.01
C SER A 31 -11.25 30.54 10.88
N ASP A 32 -11.38 30.70 12.20
CA ASP A 32 -11.25 29.62 13.19
C ASP A 32 -12.11 28.38 12.85
N ASN A 33 -13.31 28.61 12.30
CA ASN A 33 -14.20 27.53 11.87
C ASN A 33 -13.61 26.70 10.72
N VAL A 34 -12.91 27.34 9.79
CA VAL A 34 -12.21 26.65 8.68
C VAL A 34 -11.02 25.88 9.23
N PHE A 35 -10.24 26.48 10.14
CA PHE A 35 -9.11 25.82 10.78
C PHE A 35 -9.54 24.53 11.50
N TRP A 36 -10.54 24.61 12.37
CA TRP A 36 -11.06 23.42 13.08
C TRP A 36 -11.69 22.40 12.12
N GLY A 37 -12.37 22.86 11.07
CA GLY A 37 -12.90 22.00 10.03
C GLY A 37 -11.80 21.19 9.32
N VAL A 38 -10.74 21.86 8.89
CA VAL A 38 -9.57 21.22 8.27
C VAL A 38 -8.92 20.23 9.24
N ALA A 39 -8.69 20.62 10.49
CA ALA A 39 -8.09 19.76 11.51
C ALA A 39 -8.89 18.46 11.72
N MET A 40 -10.21 18.57 11.86
CA MET A 40 -11.10 17.40 12.01
C MET A 40 -11.08 16.50 10.78
N LEU A 41 -11.09 17.08 9.58
CA LEU A 41 -11.03 16.32 8.33
C LEU A 41 -9.70 15.59 8.14
N LEU A 42 -8.58 16.20 8.55
CA LEU A 42 -7.27 15.55 8.54
C LEU A 42 -7.22 14.37 9.52
N VAL A 43 -7.70 14.55 10.76
CA VAL A 43 -7.77 13.46 11.75
C VAL A 43 -8.66 12.32 11.23
N LEU A 44 -9.83 12.65 10.67
CA LEU A 44 -10.73 11.66 10.09
C LEU A 44 -10.09 10.95 8.89
N GLY A 45 -9.39 11.68 8.03
CA GLY A 45 -8.67 11.13 6.87
C GLY A 45 -7.60 10.13 7.30
N ALA A 46 -6.75 10.50 8.27
CA ALA A 46 -5.76 9.61 8.85
C ALA A 46 -6.41 8.36 9.47
N PHE A 47 -7.49 8.51 10.24
CA PHE A 47 -8.19 7.40 10.86
C PHE A 47 -8.75 6.42 9.81
N VAL A 48 -9.45 6.95 8.80
CA VAL A 48 -10.02 6.18 7.70
C VAL A 48 -8.93 5.46 6.92
N GLY A 49 -7.89 6.17 6.48
CA GLY A 49 -6.83 5.60 5.66
C GLY A 49 -6.03 4.52 6.37
N LEU A 50 -5.79 4.65 7.68
CA LEU A 50 -5.05 3.65 8.44
C LEU A 50 -5.89 2.41 8.79
N ILE A 51 -7.22 2.53 8.92
CA ILE A 51 -8.08 1.46 9.44
C ILE A 51 -8.82 0.72 8.32
N LEU A 52 -9.25 1.40 7.25
CA LEU A 52 -10.08 0.78 6.20
C LEU A 52 -9.23 0.13 5.10
N PRO A 53 -9.63 -1.06 4.60
CA PRO A 53 -9.00 -1.66 3.42
C PRO A 53 -9.08 -0.71 2.23
N ASN A 54 -8.07 -0.71 1.33
CA ASN A 54 -8.02 0.29 0.25
C ASN A 54 -9.28 0.34 -0.62
N ILE A 55 -9.89 -0.81 -0.90
CA ILE A 55 -11.13 -0.83 -1.70
C ILE A 55 -12.24 -0.04 -1.00
N VAL A 56 -12.42 -0.22 0.31
CA VAL A 56 -13.46 0.44 1.10
C VAL A 56 -13.10 1.93 1.30
N SER A 57 -11.83 2.22 1.53
CA SER A 57 -11.32 3.59 1.68
C SER A 57 -11.60 4.42 0.43
N THR A 58 -11.30 3.91 -0.77
CA THR A 58 -11.56 4.63 -2.03
C THR A 58 -13.03 4.98 -2.21
N TRP A 59 -13.94 4.03 -1.97
CA TRP A 59 -15.38 4.30 -2.05
C TRP A 59 -15.83 5.35 -1.04
N LEU A 60 -15.34 5.25 0.21
CA LEU A 60 -15.66 6.21 1.25
C LEU A 60 -15.15 7.61 0.90
N ILE A 61 -13.92 7.71 0.39
CA ILE A 61 -13.32 8.96 -0.08
C ILE A 61 -14.20 9.61 -1.15
N LEU A 62 -14.64 8.85 -2.16
CA LEU A 62 -15.48 9.37 -3.23
C LEU A 62 -16.84 9.87 -2.72
N ILE A 63 -17.52 9.08 -1.89
CA ILE A 63 -18.85 9.45 -1.36
C ILE A 63 -18.75 10.69 -0.47
N LEU A 64 -17.81 10.72 0.48
CA LEU A 64 -17.64 11.87 1.38
C LEU A 64 -17.23 13.13 0.63
N THR A 65 -16.35 13.01 -0.38
CA THR A 65 -15.95 14.15 -1.19
C THR A 65 -17.13 14.67 -2.00
N ALA A 66 -17.92 13.80 -2.62
CA ALA A 66 -19.12 14.21 -3.36
C ALA A 66 -20.16 14.90 -2.45
N LEU A 67 -20.39 14.36 -1.25
CA LEU A 67 -21.26 14.97 -0.26
C LEU A 67 -20.71 16.32 0.23
N GLY A 68 -19.41 16.43 0.45
CA GLY A 68 -18.74 17.68 0.79
C GLY A 68 -18.89 18.73 -0.29
N ILE A 69 -18.70 18.36 -1.57
CA ILE A 69 -18.87 19.27 -2.71
C ILE A 69 -20.31 19.77 -2.73
N SER A 70 -21.26 18.84 -2.66
CA SER A 70 -22.70 19.14 -2.64
C SER A 70 -23.06 20.10 -1.49
N GLY A 71 -22.60 19.82 -0.27
CA GLY A 71 -22.87 20.65 0.89
C GLY A 71 -22.26 22.06 0.82
N LEU A 72 -21.02 22.19 0.35
CA LEU A 72 -20.33 23.48 0.23
C LEU A 72 -20.80 24.34 -0.96
N THR A 73 -21.35 23.70 -2.00
CA THR A 73 -21.85 24.39 -3.21
C THR A 73 -23.33 24.75 -3.10
N LEU A 74 -24.17 23.88 -2.53
CA LEU A 74 -25.60 24.13 -2.34
C LEU A 74 -25.89 24.97 -1.09
N GLY A 75 -25.06 24.87 -0.06
CA GLY A 75 -25.15 25.72 1.12
C GLY A 75 -24.75 27.15 0.79
N TYR A 76 -25.54 28.14 1.21
CA TYR A 76 -25.22 29.57 1.14
C TYR A 76 -24.14 29.97 2.17
N VAL A 77 -23.07 29.19 2.23
CA VAL A 77 -21.95 29.40 3.14
C VAL A 77 -21.06 30.48 2.52
N ARG A 78 -21.07 31.67 3.13
CA ARG A 78 -20.17 32.79 2.85
C ARG A 78 -18.75 32.42 3.30
N LEU A 79 -18.10 31.59 2.51
CA LEU A 79 -16.68 31.25 2.62
C LEU A 79 -16.00 31.61 1.31
N ASP A 80 -14.76 32.05 1.42
CA ASP A 80 -13.89 32.26 0.27
C ASP A 80 -13.70 30.96 -0.51
N ILE A 81 -13.55 31.05 -1.83
CA ILE A 81 -13.37 29.90 -2.71
C ILE A 81 -12.15 29.06 -2.31
N TYR A 82 -11.09 29.73 -1.84
CA TYR A 82 -9.88 29.07 -1.35
C TYR A 82 -10.13 28.29 -0.05
N ALA A 83 -10.93 28.84 0.88
CA ALA A 83 -11.34 28.15 2.10
C ALA A 83 -12.21 26.92 1.81
N LYS A 84 -13.08 27.00 0.79
CA LYS A 84 -13.88 25.85 0.35
C LYS A 84 -12.99 24.75 -0.24
N ALA A 85 -12.03 25.13 -1.09
CA ALA A 85 -11.10 24.21 -1.72
C ALA A 85 -10.25 23.45 -0.68
N ILE A 86 -9.70 24.15 0.32
CA ILE A 86 -8.87 23.48 1.33
C ILE A 86 -9.69 22.50 2.18
N LEU A 87 -10.90 22.85 2.59
CA LEU A 87 -11.80 21.94 3.30
C LEU A 87 -12.11 20.69 2.47
N LEU A 88 -12.41 20.87 1.18
CA LEU A 88 -12.73 19.78 0.27
C LEU A 88 -11.57 18.84 0.02
N LEU A 89 -10.34 19.37 -0.05
CA LEU A 89 -9.15 18.60 -0.40
C LEU A 89 -8.48 17.95 0.80
N SER A 90 -8.65 18.50 2.01
CA SER A 90 -7.98 18.01 3.23
C SER A 90 -8.25 16.53 3.49
N PHE A 91 -9.52 16.12 3.48
CA PHE A 91 -9.90 14.74 3.74
C PHE A 91 -9.43 13.74 2.66
N PRO A 92 -9.77 13.89 1.37
CA PRO A 92 -9.44 12.88 0.35
C PRO A 92 -7.93 12.69 0.19
N ILE A 93 -7.15 13.76 0.29
CA ILE A 93 -5.69 13.69 0.13
C ILE A 93 -5.06 12.98 1.33
N GLU A 94 -5.46 13.34 2.55
CA GLU A 94 -4.92 12.72 3.76
C GLU A 94 -5.32 11.24 3.86
N ALA A 95 -6.59 10.93 3.59
CA ALA A 95 -7.09 9.55 3.60
C ALA A 95 -6.36 8.66 2.59
N TYR A 96 -6.08 9.18 1.39
CA TYR A 96 -5.33 8.45 0.37
C TYR A 96 -3.88 8.20 0.78
N LEU A 97 -3.19 9.21 1.33
CA LEU A 97 -1.81 9.04 1.81
C LEU A 97 -1.71 8.04 2.96
N ALA A 98 -2.60 8.16 3.94
CA ALA A 98 -2.69 7.24 5.06
C ALA A 98 -2.96 5.78 4.61
N SER A 99 -3.80 5.59 3.59
CA SER A 99 -4.08 4.25 3.05
C SER A 99 -2.88 3.63 2.34
N GLN A 100 -2.09 4.45 1.62
CA GLN A 100 -0.86 4.01 0.98
C GLN A 100 0.22 3.65 2.00
N LEU A 101 0.34 4.41 3.08
CA LEU A 101 1.25 4.07 4.18
C LEU A 101 0.91 2.73 4.81
N ARG A 102 -0.37 2.51 5.08
CA ARG A 102 -0.86 1.25 5.60
C ARG A 102 -0.46 0.08 4.69
N GLU A 103 -0.68 0.19 3.37
CA GLU A 103 -0.29 -0.88 2.44
C GLU A 103 1.17 -1.26 2.58
N CYS A 104 2.06 -0.26 2.64
CA CYS A 104 3.49 -0.51 2.74
C CYS A 104 3.84 -1.17 4.08
N ILE A 105 3.25 -0.73 5.20
CA ILE A 105 3.44 -1.34 6.52
C ILE A 105 2.97 -2.79 6.54
N PHE A 106 1.79 -3.08 5.97
CA PHE A 106 1.25 -4.44 5.89
C PHE A 106 2.11 -5.35 5.00
N LYS A 107 2.54 -4.87 3.82
CA LYS A 107 3.44 -5.61 2.92
C LYS A 107 4.76 -5.94 3.62
N TRP A 108 5.32 -5.00 4.37
CA TRP A 108 6.55 -5.22 5.14
C TRP A 108 6.35 -6.21 6.29
N SER A 109 5.25 -6.12 7.03
CA SER A 109 4.88 -7.08 8.09
C SER A 109 4.76 -8.52 7.55
N ILE A 110 4.16 -8.69 6.37
CA ILE A 110 4.07 -9.99 5.70
C ILE A 110 5.45 -10.49 5.26
N TYR A 111 6.29 -9.62 4.70
CA TYR A 111 7.65 -9.98 4.28
C TYR A 111 8.49 -10.48 5.45
N LYS A 112 8.48 -9.76 6.58
CA LYS A 112 9.22 -10.12 7.79
C LYS A 112 8.73 -11.45 8.40
N LYS A 113 7.42 -11.70 8.38
CA LYS A 113 6.85 -13.00 8.81
C LYS A 113 7.26 -14.15 7.89
N ASN A 114 7.37 -13.90 6.59
CA ASN A 114 7.77 -14.90 5.61
C ASN A 114 9.28 -15.17 5.60
N GLU A 115 10.13 -14.18 5.88
CA GLU A 115 11.57 -14.43 6.07
C GLU A 115 11.82 -15.36 7.26
N ALA A 116 11.13 -15.15 8.39
CA ALA A 116 11.28 -16.02 9.55
C ALA A 116 10.85 -17.48 9.27
N SER A 117 9.79 -17.69 8.48
CA SER A 117 9.34 -19.03 8.11
C SER A 117 10.24 -19.70 7.07
N VAL A 118 10.78 -18.94 6.11
CA VAL A 118 11.78 -19.40 5.15
C VAL A 118 13.08 -19.75 5.85
N TYR A 119 13.58 -18.91 6.76
CA TYR A 119 14.80 -19.18 7.52
C TYR A 119 14.66 -20.45 8.36
N ARG A 120 13.52 -20.61 9.07
CA ARG A 120 13.22 -21.83 9.83
C ARG A 120 13.18 -23.08 8.95
N TYR A 121 12.65 -22.97 7.73
CA TYR A 121 12.63 -24.07 6.77
C TYR A 121 14.06 -24.41 6.31
N ILE A 122 14.91 -23.42 6.01
CA ILE A 122 16.29 -23.68 5.56
C ILE A 122 17.15 -24.24 6.69
N THR A 123 16.98 -23.77 7.93
CA THR A 123 17.77 -24.24 9.09
C THR A 123 17.41 -25.66 9.53
N HIS A 124 16.17 -26.12 9.33
CA HIS A 124 15.76 -27.49 9.69
C HIS A 124 15.73 -28.47 8.50
N TYR A 125 15.73 -27.97 7.26
CA TYR A 125 15.51 -28.79 6.08
C TYR A 125 16.73 -28.72 5.16
N ASP A 126 17.67 -29.64 5.36
CA ASP A 126 18.80 -29.81 4.44
C ASP A 126 18.31 -30.41 3.12
N GLN A 127 18.07 -29.54 2.13
CA GLN A 127 17.63 -29.97 0.80
C GLN A 127 18.70 -30.80 0.07
N ASN A 128 19.99 -30.66 0.41
CA ASN A 128 21.05 -31.43 -0.24
C ASN A 128 20.93 -32.92 0.07
N VAL A 129 20.44 -33.29 1.25
CA VAL A 129 20.26 -34.71 1.65
C VAL A 129 19.05 -35.34 0.95
N LYS A 130 18.00 -34.57 0.65
CA LYS A 130 16.81 -35.09 -0.06
C LYS A 130 16.92 -35.10 -1.58
N LEU A 131 17.80 -34.27 -2.15
CA LEU A 131 18.00 -34.17 -3.61
C LEU A 131 19.11 -35.08 -4.14
N GLN A 132 19.72 -35.92 -3.28
CA GLN A 132 20.77 -36.85 -3.69
C GLN A 132 20.34 -37.82 -4.81
N THR A 133 19.05 -38.12 -4.91
CA THR A 133 18.51 -38.98 -5.96
C THR A 133 17.72 -38.17 -7.00
N THR A 134 17.93 -38.50 -8.27
CA THR A 134 17.21 -37.93 -9.42
C THR A 134 15.69 -38.05 -9.26
N TYR A 135 15.21 -39.14 -8.65
CA TYR A 135 13.79 -39.34 -8.36
C TYR A 135 13.19 -38.27 -7.42
N ASN A 136 13.88 -37.97 -6.30
CA ASN A 136 13.39 -36.95 -5.37
C ASN A 136 13.49 -35.54 -5.96
N ALA A 137 14.53 -35.26 -6.73
CA ALA A 137 14.66 -34.00 -7.47
C ALA A 137 13.51 -33.81 -8.47
N GLN A 138 13.18 -34.86 -9.22
CA GLN A 138 12.09 -34.83 -10.19
C GLN A 138 10.72 -34.68 -9.50
N LYS A 139 10.50 -35.36 -8.37
CA LYS A 139 9.28 -35.23 -7.57
C LYS A 139 9.13 -33.81 -7.01
N LEU A 140 10.21 -33.19 -6.54
CA LEU A 140 10.20 -31.81 -6.07
C LEU A 140 9.92 -30.84 -7.23
N TYR A 141 10.58 -31.02 -8.37
CA TYR A 141 10.38 -30.21 -9.57
C TYR A 141 8.93 -30.25 -10.06
N GLN A 142 8.32 -31.44 -10.13
CA GLN A 142 6.91 -31.60 -10.50
C GLN A 142 5.97 -30.88 -9.52
N LYS A 143 6.25 -30.93 -8.22
CA LYS A 143 5.46 -30.23 -7.19
C LYS A 143 5.57 -28.71 -7.32
N ILE A 144 6.77 -28.19 -7.56
CA ILE A 144 7.01 -26.75 -7.79
C ILE A 144 6.30 -26.31 -9.08
N LYS A 145 6.43 -27.08 -10.17
CA LYS A 145 5.76 -26.81 -11.45
C LYS A 145 4.23 -26.77 -11.30
N GLN A 146 3.65 -27.69 -10.53
CA GLN A 146 2.21 -27.68 -10.22
C GLN A 146 1.80 -26.46 -9.39
N ASN A 147 2.59 -26.08 -8.38
CA ASN A 147 2.33 -24.88 -7.57
C ASN A 147 2.42 -23.60 -8.40
N PHE A 148 3.38 -23.50 -9.32
CA PHE A 148 3.47 -22.39 -10.28
C PHE A 148 2.29 -22.37 -11.25
N LYS A 149 1.85 -23.52 -11.78
CA LYS A 149 0.63 -23.61 -12.60
C LYS A 149 -0.61 -23.17 -11.82
N ARG A 150 -0.78 -23.61 -10.57
CA ARG A 150 -1.88 -23.16 -9.69
C ARG A 150 -1.80 -21.66 -9.46
N LYS A 151 -0.63 -21.11 -9.10
CA LYS A 151 -0.46 -19.67 -8.89
C LYS A 151 -0.77 -18.87 -10.17
N LYS A 152 -0.31 -19.33 -11.34
CA LYS A 152 -0.62 -18.72 -12.64
C LYS A 152 -2.13 -18.76 -12.96
N LEU A 153 -2.81 -19.84 -12.55
CA LEU A 153 -4.27 -19.95 -12.63
C LEU A 153 -4.98 -18.94 -11.70
N PHE A 154 -4.48 -18.76 -10.47
CA PHE A 154 -4.97 -17.73 -9.54
C PHE A 154 -4.69 -16.30 -10.04
N THR A 155 -3.59 -16.07 -10.74
CA THR A 155 -3.30 -14.78 -11.41
C THR A 155 -4.24 -14.54 -12.60
N PHE A 156 -4.64 -15.59 -13.32
CA PHE A 156 -5.59 -15.51 -14.44
C PHE A 156 -7.05 -15.32 -13.97
N VAL A 157 -7.41 -15.81 -12.78
CA VAL A 157 -8.73 -15.64 -12.14
C VAL A 157 -8.87 -14.28 -11.40
N GLY A 158 -7.96 -13.33 -11.64
CA GLY A 158 -8.14 -11.93 -11.22
C GLY A 158 -7.71 -11.59 -9.79
N MET A 159 -6.92 -12.45 -9.12
CA MET A 159 -6.20 -12.05 -7.89
C MET A 159 -4.72 -11.83 -8.21
N THR A 160 -4.33 -10.57 -8.40
CA THR A 160 -2.95 -10.17 -8.65
C THR A 160 -2.14 -10.15 -7.35
N LEU A 161 -1.11 -11.01 -7.28
CA LEU A 161 0.02 -10.83 -6.37
C LEU A 161 1.13 -10.09 -7.13
N PRO A 162 1.81 -9.10 -6.51
CA PRO A 162 2.84 -8.32 -7.17
C PRO A 162 4.02 -9.20 -7.59
N SER A 163 4.55 -8.89 -8.77
CA SER A 163 5.54 -9.67 -9.52
C SER A 163 6.89 -9.75 -8.81
N LEU A 164 7.44 -10.97 -8.74
CA LEU A 164 8.88 -11.18 -8.60
C LEU A 164 9.46 -11.23 -10.01
N ASN A 165 9.79 -10.05 -10.54
CA ASN A 165 10.63 -9.92 -11.73
C ASN A 165 12.08 -10.23 -11.31
N GLY A 166 12.51 -11.46 -11.60
CA GLY A 166 13.90 -11.90 -11.48
C GLY A 166 14.30 -12.52 -12.82
N SER A 167 14.67 -11.65 -13.77
CA SER A 167 15.28 -12.04 -15.02
C SER A 167 16.55 -12.87 -14.74
N MET A 168 16.43 -14.19 -14.89
CA MET A 168 17.58 -15.09 -14.99
C MET A 168 18.26 -14.77 -16.32
N ASN A 169 19.36 -14.03 -16.23
CA ASN A 169 20.20 -13.70 -17.37
C ASN A 169 20.99 -14.97 -17.78
N ASN A 170 20.64 -15.48 -18.96
CA ASN A 170 21.34 -16.40 -19.86
C ASN A 170 22.83 -16.69 -19.60
N SER A 171 23.16 -17.58 -18.66
CA SER A 171 24.53 -18.10 -18.47
C SER A 171 24.64 -19.63 -18.41
N LEU A 172 23.65 -20.37 -18.94
CA LEU A 172 23.67 -21.85 -18.98
C LEU A 172 23.29 -22.42 -20.36
N LEU A 173 23.74 -21.79 -21.45
CA LEU A 173 23.61 -22.30 -22.82
C LEU A 173 24.96 -22.46 -23.55
N SER A 174 26.07 -22.71 -22.82
CA SER A 174 27.38 -22.94 -23.43
C SER A 174 28.09 -24.21 -22.96
N LEU A 175 27.36 -25.23 -22.51
CA LEU A 175 27.94 -26.54 -22.15
C LEU A 175 27.10 -27.72 -22.66
N ILE A 176 26.57 -27.60 -23.88
CA ILE A 176 26.30 -28.70 -24.82
C ILE A 176 26.69 -28.20 -26.21
#